data_AF-A0A7S7VZ84-F1
#
_entry.id   AF-A0A7S7VZ84-F1
#
_cell.length_a   1.000
_cell.length_b   1.000
_cell.length_c   1.000
_cell.angle_alpha   90.00
_cell.angle_beta   90.00
_cell.angle_gamma   90.00
#
_symmetry.space_group_name_H-M   'P 1'
#
loop_
_entity.id
_entity.type
_entity.pdbx_description
1 polymer ?
#
loop_
_entity_poly.entity_id
_entity_poly.type
_entity_poly.pdbx_seq_one_letter_code
_entity_poly.pdbx_strand_id
1 'polypeptide(L)'
;MVEENAIQVHVSALRKALELGSDGQSYVVTVPGRGYRLVGVKNGPDMLAYSGSGDIPARGTTVAVLRFANLSGDSSQDYFADGIVEDIITGLSRITGLSVVGSTSSLLFEAGTGDLASIGRKLGCRYLVQGSVRKADNRIRITARLVESDTGAALWAERYDRRFDDIFEVQDAIAMSLIGALEPNLRKVEIGRVRRERPNSLDAYDLVLRAISSMRTTMPTGAGEAIPLLQKALELEPDYSAAQAQLARCFQIRFSRGGLSEADRATAVRYARAATRSDDATALGAAGLVIWFADPDFSDAFEVFRRALSISPSNVVALGNSAFAHAFMGDRQSALELAQHALEVSPFDTLIAHMAIAVTELYANRFDEALKAAARAVEANPSFSVPHVLQTIALVRLGRIEEARSAAERVSNLDPTFTMPVWSVTVRKNPAVFDPMAQAWSELANCS
;
A
#
# COMPACT_ATOMS: atom_id res chain seq x y z
N MET A 1 -44.68 5.93 -0.02
CA MET A 1 -45.46 7.10 -0.45
C MET A 1 -45.19 8.20 0.54
N VAL A 2 -44.55 9.30 0.13
CA VAL A 2 -44.35 10.46 1.00
C VAL A 2 -45.66 11.23 1.00
N GLU A 3 -46.28 11.42 2.17
CA GLU A 3 -47.51 12.20 2.29
C GLU A 3 -47.25 13.65 1.84
N GLU A 4 -48.17 14.20 1.04
CA GLU A 4 -48.05 15.51 0.41
C GLU A 4 -47.85 16.66 1.42
N ASN A 5 -48.35 16.46 2.65
CA ASN A 5 -48.14 17.34 3.80
C ASN A 5 -46.66 17.41 4.24
N ALA A 6 -45.90 16.31 4.16
CA ALA A 6 -44.50 16.29 4.53
C ALA A 6 -43.64 17.15 3.57
N ILE A 7 -43.98 17.15 2.28
CA ILE A 7 -43.29 17.94 1.26
C ILE A 7 -43.50 19.43 1.51
N GLN A 8 -44.72 19.87 1.85
CA GLN A 8 -44.98 21.28 2.17
C GLN A 8 -44.21 21.77 3.39
N VAL A 9 -44.08 20.93 4.43
CA VAL A 9 -43.30 21.25 5.63
C VAL A 9 -41.81 21.41 5.29
N HIS A 10 -41.25 20.51 4.49
CA HIS A 10 -39.83 20.53 4.13
C HIS A 10 -39.50 21.70 3.20
N VAL A 11 -40.39 22.03 2.26
CA VAL A 11 -40.23 23.21 1.40
C VAL A 11 -40.32 24.51 2.18
N SER A 12 -41.20 24.59 3.18
CA SER A 12 -41.28 25.76 4.07
C SER A 12 -40.00 25.92 4.91
N ALA A 13 -39.43 24.82 5.41
CA ALA A 13 -38.14 24.84 6.10
C ALA A 13 -37.00 25.29 5.17
N LEU A 14 -36.98 24.81 3.92
CA LEU A 14 -36.01 25.21 2.89
C LEU A 14 -36.10 26.71 2.56
N ARG A 15 -37.31 27.27 2.41
CA ARG A 15 -37.50 28.71 2.19
C ARG A 15 -36.91 29.53 3.32
N LYS A 16 -37.21 29.14 4.57
CA LYS A 16 -36.70 29.80 5.77
C LYS A 16 -35.18 29.71 5.88
N ALA A 17 -34.58 28.58 5.50
CA ALA A 17 -33.14 28.39 5.52
C ALA A 17 -32.41 29.20 4.43
N LEU A 18 -33.07 29.43 3.28
CA LEU A 18 -32.50 30.13 2.13
C LEU A 18 -32.79 31.65 2.12
N GLU A 19 -33.49 32.18 3.12
CA GLU A 19 -33.92 33.59 3.21
C GLU A 19 -32.87 34.57 3.80
N LEU A 20 -31.59 34.20 3.82
CA LEU A 20 -30.50 35.11 4.21
C LEU A 20 -29.65 35.53 3.02
N GLY A 21 -30.29 36.23 2.08
CA GLY A 21 -29.64 37.02 1.02
C GLY A 21 -30.32 38.39 0.95
N SER A 22 -29.53 39.46 0.79
CA SER A 22 -29.85 40.88 1.06
C SER A 22 -31.06 41.51 0.34
N ASP A 23 -31.79 40.77 -0.49
CA ASP A 23 -32.75 41.34 -1.45
C ASP A 23 -34.20 40.84 -1.22
N GLY A 24 -34.45 40.07 -0.16
CA GLY A 24 -35.81 39.71 0.28
C GLY A 24 -36.62 38.81 -0.67
N GLN A 25 -35.98 38.16 -1.65
CA GLN A 25 -36.62 37.20 -2.56
C GLN A 25 -36.27 35.75 -2.19
N SER A 26 -37.27 34.87 -2.15
CA SER A 26 -37.09 33.45 -1.83
C SER A 26 -36.48 32.69 -3.02
N TYR A 27 -35.39 31.95 -2.78
CA TYR A 27 -34.72 31.13 -3.80
C TYR A 27 -35.55 29.91 -4.24
N VAL A 28 -36.61 29.53 -3.54
CA VAL A 28 -37.47 28.37 -3.86
C VAL A 28 -38.89 28.82 -4.23
N VAL A 29 -39.20 28.80 -5.52
CA VAL A 29 -40.48 29.24 -6.08
C VAL A 29 -41.40 28.04 -6.35
N THR A 30 -42.67 28.13 -5.96
CA THR A 30 -43.70 27.14 -6.33
C THR A 30 -44.10 27.36 -7.79
N VAL A 31 -44.08 26.29 -8.58
CA VAL A 31 -44.59 26.26 -9.95
C VAL A 31 -45.92 25.50 -9.96
N PRO A 32 -47.07 26.20 -10.16
CA PRO A 32 -48.39 25.57 -10.13
C PRO A 32 -48.48 24.36 -11.06
N GLY A 33 -48.98 23.23 -10.55
CA GLY A 33 -49.14 21.98 -11.30
C GLY A 33 -47.83 21.25 -11.68
N ARG A 34 -46.65 21.76 -11.30
CA ARG A 34 -45.35 21.14 -11.63
C ARG A 34 -44.41 20.93 -10.44
N GLY A 35 -44.65 21.56 -9.28
CA GLY A 35 -43.84 21.38 -8.07
C GLY A 35 -43.06 22.64 -7.68
N TYR A 36 -41.78 22.50 -7.32
CA TYR A 36 -40.96 23.61 -6.80
C TYR A 36 -39.68 23.78 -7.65
N ARG A 37 -39.21 25.02 -7.82
CA ARG A 37 -38.01 25.37 -8.60
C ARG A 37 -37.08 26.28 -7.80
N LEU A 38 -35.79 25.93 -7.78
CA LEU A 38 -34.74 26.79 -7.25
C LEU A 38 -34.35 27.85 -8.30
N VAL A 39 -34.30 29.12 -7.91
CA VAL A 39 -34.04 30.27 -8.78
C VAL A 39 -32.98 31.15 -8.13
N GLY A 40 -32.02 31.68 -8.89
CA GLY A 40 -30.94 32.53 -8.36
C GLY A 40 -29.57 31.85 -8.17
N VAL A 41 -29.44 30.56 -8.52
CA VAL A 41 -28.12 29.90 -8.62
C VAL A 41 -27.63 30.03 -10.06
N LYS A 42 -26.63 30.89 -10.30
CA LYS A 42 -25.95 30.96 -11.61
C LYS A 42 -25.13 29.68 -11.81
N ASN A 43 -25.50 28.86 -12.79
CA ASN A 43 -24.74 27.68 -13.21
C ASN A 43 -23.82 28.00 -14.42
N GLY A 44 -22.51 28.08 -14.16
CA GLY A 44 -21.31 27.81 -15.03
C GLY A 44 -21.22 28.42 -16.44
N PRO A 45 -20.17 28.10 -17.23
CA PRO A 45 -18.72 27.93 -16.96
C PRO A 45 -17.87 28.95 -17.76
N ASP A 46 -16.64 29.27 -17.35
CA ASP A 46 -15.59 29.63 -18.33
C ASP A 46 -14.17 29.39 -17.82
N MET A 47 -13.33 28.96 -18.75
CA MET A 47 -11.93 28.56 -18.60
C MET A 47 -11.00 29.78 -18.43
N LEU A 48 -9.93 29.58 -17.66
CA LEU A 48 -8.62 30.25 -17.78
C LEU A 48 -8.55 31.77 -17.57
N ALA A 49 -8.23 32.17 -16.34
CA ALA A 49 -7.32 33.29 -16.10
C ALA A 49 -6.38 32.95 -14.94
N TYR A 50 -5.20 32.47 -15.29
CA TYR A 50 -4.04 32.41 -14.41
C TYR A 50 -3.60 33.85 -14.11
N SER A 51 -3.62 34.26 -12.85
CA SER A 51 -2.79 35.36 -12.35
C SER A 51 -2.26 34.95 -10.98
N GLY A 52 -0.95 34.74 -10.94
CA GLY A 52 -0.28 34.04 -9.86
C GLY A 52 -0.06 34.86 -8.59
N SER A 53 -0.12 34.14 -7.49
CA SER A 53 0.79 34.23 -6.36
C SER A 53 0.83 32.82 -5.76
N GLY A 54 2.00 32.17 -5.82
CA GLY A 54 2.14 30.75 -5.51
C GLY A 54 1.74 30.41 -4.09
N ASP A 55 1.02 29.29 -3.93
CA ASP A 55 1.53 28.15 -3.17
C ASP A 55 0.63 26.91 -3.36
N ILE A 56 1.28 25.82 -3.78
CA ILE A 56 0.92 24.40 -3.67
C ILE A 56 -0.36 23.93 -4.41
N PRO A 57 -0.28 22.93 -5.32
CA PRO A 57 -1.47 22.31 -5.91
C PRO A 57 -2.37 21.77 -4.79
N ALA A 58 -3.69 21.93 -4.90
CA ALA A 58 -4.65 21.36 -3.97
C ALA A 58 -4.34 19.88 -3.72
N ARG A 59 -3.68 19.57 -2.60
CA ARG A 59 -3.45 18.18 -2.17
C ARG A 59 -4.83 17.56 -2.04
N GLY A 60 -5.09 16.50 -2.79
CA GLY A 60 -6.27 15.66 -2.58
C GLY A 60 -6.37 15.27 -1.10
N THR A 61 -7.56 14.87 -0.66
CA THR A 61 -7.79 14.42 0.72
C THR A 61 -6.78 13.31 1.08
N THR A 62 -5.77 13.63 1.91
CA THR A 62 -4.73 12.67 2.33
C THR A 62 -4.98 12.20 3.77
N VAL A 63 -5.05 10.90 3.98
CA VAL A 63 -5.32 10.28 5.29
C VAL A 63 -4.27 9.23 5.66
N ALA A 64 -3.85 9.19 6.92
CA ALA A 64 -3.06 8.08 7.47
C ALA A 64 -3.83 7.36 8.57
N VAL A 65 -3.68 6.04 8.68
CA VAL A 65 -4.29 5.23 9.75
C VAL A 65 -3.20 4.77 10.70
N LEU A 66 -3.08 5.44 11.83
CA LEU A 66 -2.01 5.18 12.80
C LEU A 66 -2.16 3.79 13.44
N ARG A 67 -1.07 3.26 14.02
CA ARG A 67 -1.14 2.01 14.79
C ARG A 67 -2.16 2.16 15.92
N PHE A 68 -3.17 1.29 15.91
CA PHE A 68 -4.17 1.25 16.96
C PHE A 68 -3.56 0.66 18.23
N ALA A 69 -3.83 1.29 19.38
CA ALA A 69 -3.34 0.79 20.65
C ALA A 69 -3.94 -0.60 20.96
N ASN A 70 -3.10 -1.59 21.27
CA ASN A 70 -3.56 -2.90 21.72
C ASN A 70 -3.90 -2.84 23.22
N LEU A 71 -5.19 -2.84 23.53
CA LEU A 71 -5.72 -2.78 24.90
C LEU A 71 -6.17 -4.17 25.41
N SER A 72 -5.67 -5.24 24.78
CA SER A 72 -5.97 -6.64 25.14
C SER A 72 -5.10 -7.16 26.28
N GLY A 73 -3.99 -6.49 26.59
CA GLY A 73 -3.08 -6.85 27.69
C GLY A 73 -2.06 -7.95 27.36
N ASP A 74 -2.04 -8.43 26.12
CA ASP A 74 -1.08 -9.42 25.61
C ASP A 74 -0.42 -8.86 24.32
N SER A 75 0.88 -8.59 24.39
CA SER A 75 1.68 -8.08 23.26
C SER A 75 1.85 -9.10 22.15
N SER A 76 1.60 -10.39 22.40
CA SER A 76 1.56 -11.40 21.35
C SER A 76 0.47 -11.13 20.31
N GLN A 77 -0.53 -10.29 20.64
CA GLN A 77 -1.64 -9.90 19.77
C GLN A 77 -1.40 -8.58 19.01
N ASP A 78 -0.21 -7.98 19.08
CA ASP A 78 0.06 -6.70 18.39
C ASP A 78 -0.11 -6.83 16.86
N TYR A 79 0.23 -8.00 16.30
CA TYR A 79 0.01 -8.28 14.87
C TYR A 79 -1.47 -8.16 14.46
N PHE A 80 -2.40 -8.42 15.38
CA PHE A 80 -3.83 -8.36 15.11
C PHE A 80 -4.30 -6.90 14.98
N ALA A 81 -3.80 -6.00 15.84
CA ALA A 81 -4.07 -4.58 15.73
C ALA A 81 -3.46 -3.99 14.46
N ASP A 82 -2.22 -4.38 14.13
CA ASP A 82 -1.56 -3.99 12.88
C ASP A 82 -2.32 -4.48 11.65
N GLY A 83 -2.84 -5.72 11.66
CA GLY A 83 -3.65 -6.28 10.58
C GLY A 83 -4.97 -5.53 10.34
N ILE A 84 -5.67 -5.11 11.41
CA ILE A 84 -6.86 -4.25 11.29
C ILE A 84 -6.52 -2.91 10.63
N VAL A 85 -5.41 -2.29 11.02
CA VAL A 85 -4.96 -1.01 10.44
C VAL A 85 -4.63 -1.20 8.96
N GLU A 86 -3.93 -2.27 8.59
CA GLU A 86 -3.60 -2.58 7.20
C GLU A 86 -4.85 -2.81 6.34
N ASP A 87 -5.88 -3.45 6.90
CA ASP A 87 -7.17 -3.63 6.21
C ASP A 87 -7.93 -2.32 6.01
N ILE A 88 -7.95 -1.43 7.02
CA ILE A 88 -8.56 -0.11 6.87
C ILE A 88 -7.82 0.68 5.78
N ILE A 89 -6.48 0.69 5.79
CA ILE A 89 -5.66 1.34 4.75
C ILE A 89 -5.99 0.76 3.38
N THR A 90 -6.03 -0.57 3.27
CA THR A 90 -6.36 -1.26 2.01
C THR A 90 -7.75 -0.89 1.48
N GLY A 91 -8.75 -0.79 2.36
CA GLY A 91 -10.10 -0.37 2.00
C GLY A 91 -10.16 1.08 1.51
N LEU A 92 -9.47 1.99 2.21
CA LEU A 92 -9.40 3.40 1.84
C LEU A 92 -8.62 3.61 0.53
N SER A 93 -7.54 2.85 0.27
CA SER A 93 -6.68 2.99 -0.91
C SER A 93 -7.37 2.66 -2.25
N ARG A 94 -8.60 2.15 -2.23
CA ARG A 94 -9.43 1.87 -3.42
C ARG A 94 -10.20 3.08 -3.92
N ILE A 95 -10.24 4.15 -3.13
CA ILE A 95 -11.06 5.32 -3.41
C ILE A 95 -10.29 6.26 -4.30
N THR A 96 -10.85 6.50 -5.49
CA THR A 96 -10.31 7.49 -6.40
C THR A 96 -10.49 8.88 -5.79
N GLY A 97 -9.41 9.67 -5.73
CA GLY A 97 -9.41 11.02 -5.13
C GLY A 97 -8.98 11.07 -3.65
N LEU A 98 -8.89 9.93 -2.97
CA LEU A 98 -8.32 9.82 -1.63
C LEU A 98 -6.88 9.29 -1.72
N SER A 99 -5.94 10.05 -1.17
CA SER A 99 -4.55 9.59 -0.98
C SER A 99 -4.42 8.98 0.41
N VAL A 100 -3.93 7.74 0.50
CA VAL A 100 -3.88 7.01 1.77
C VAL A 100 -2.44 6.66 2.08
N VAL A 101 -1.97 7.03 3.27
CA VAL A 101 -0.62 6.73 3.69
C VAL A 101 -0.47 5.23 3.96
N GLY A 102 0.56 4.60 3.36
CA GLY A 102 0.78 3.16 3.46
C GLY A 102 0.95 2.63 4.89
N SER A 103 0.71 1.33 5.07
CA SER A 103 0.70 0.66 6.38
C SER A 103 2.04 0.73 7.08
N THR A 104 3.15 0.38 6.41
CA THR A 104 4.50 0.45 7.01
C THR A 104 4.83 1.84 7.56
N SER A 105 4.40 2.90 6.86
CA SER A 105 4.58 4.29 7.30
C SER A 105 3.70 4.67 8.47
N SER A 106 2.42 4.29 8.41
CA SER A 106 1.46 4.68 9.43
C SER A 106 1.66 3.92 10.74
N LEU A 107 2.13 2.66 10.67
CA LEU A 107 2.37 1.80 11.83
C LEU A 107 3.58 2.21 12.68
N LEU A 108 4.43 3.13 12.20
CA LEU A 108 5.53 3.71 12.99
C LEU A 108 5.04 4.66 14.09
N PHE A 109 3.80 5.14 13.99
CA PHE A 109 3.23 6.13 14.89
C PHE A 109 2.07 5.51 15.66
N GLU A 110 2.16 5.50 16.99
CA GLU A 110 1.13 4.92 17.85
C GLU A 110 0.07 5.97 18.22
N ALA A 111 -1.20 5.58 18.17
CA ALA A 111 -2.31 6.40 18.61
C ALA A 111 -2.12 6.89 20.07
N GLY A 112 -2.12 8.21 20.27
CA GLY A 112 -1.99 8.83 21.60
C GLY A 112 -0.55 9.15 22.03
N THR A 113 0.45 8.84 21.20
CA THR A 113 1.84 9.26 21.41
C THR A 113 2.21 10.42 20.48
N GLY A 114 2.77 11.50 21.02
CA GLY A 114 3.27 12.64 20.24
C GLY A 114 2.24 13.69 19.81
N ASP A 115 2.75 14.74 19.17
CA ASP A 115 1.96 15.85 18.61
C ASP A 115 1.37 15.48 17.24
N LEU A 116 0.04 15.56 17.12
CA LEU A 116 -0.70 15.18 15.90
C LEU A 116 -0.29 16.02 14.69
N ALA A 117 0.00 17.31 14.90
CA ALA A 117 0.42 18.20 13.82
C ALA A 117 1.81 17.79 13.30
N SER A 118 2.73 17.45 14.21
CA SER A 118 4.03 16.89 13.82
C SER A 118 3.90 15.56 13.08
N ILE A 119 3.00 14.67 13.49
CA ILE A 119 2.79 13.37 12.83
C ILE A 119 2.23 13.58 11.44
N GLY A 120 1.21 14.44 11.30
CA GLY A 120 0.63 14.81 10.00
C GLY A 120 1.67 15.37 9.03
N ARG A 121 2.54 16.28 9.48
CA ARG A 121 3.65 16.81 8.66
C ARG A 121 4.64 15.73 8.24
N LYS A 122 5.03 14.82 9.14
CA LYS A 122 5.97 13.72 8.85
C LYS A 122 5.40 12.73 7.82
N LEU A 123 4.11 12.43 7.91
CA LEU A 123 3.40 11.53 7.00
C LEU A 123 2.87 12.24 5.74
N GLY A 124 3.00 13.57 5.66
CA GLY A 124 2.47 14.36 4.55
C GLY A 124 0.93 14.38 4.45
N CYS A 125 0.21 14.07 5.53
CA CYS A 125 -1.23 13.88 5.53
C CYS A 125 -2.01 14.96 6.29
N ARG A 126 -3.22 15.23 5.82
CA ARG A 126 -4.15 16.19 6.44
C ARG A 126 -4.98 15.56 7.55
N TYR A 127 -5.32 14.29 7.40
CA TYR A 127 -6.17 13.58 8.35
C TYR A 127 -5.48 12.37 8.94
N LEU A 128 -5.73 12.13 10.23
CA LEU A 128 -5.23 10.97 10.95
C LEU A 128 -6.41 10.15 11.47
N VAL A 129 -6.36 8.84 11.25
CA VAL A 129 -7.24 7.89 11.93
C VAL A 129 -6.48 7.31 13.11
N GLN A 130 -7.04 7.45 14.29
CA GLN A 130 -6.50 6.91 15.54
C GLN A 130 -7.49 5.94 16.15
N GLY A 131 -6.99 4.99 16.91
CA GLY A 131 -7.88 4.00 17.51
C GLY A 131 -7.21 3.07 18.49
N SER A 132 -8.01 2.13 18.96
CA SER A 132 -7.58 1.07 19.86
C SER A 132 -8.35 -0.20 19.58
N VAL A 133 -7.69 -1.34 19.72
CA VAL A 133 -8.28 -2.67 19.61
C VAL A 133 -8.18 -3.36 20.95
N ARG A 134 -9.28 -3.95 21.42
CA ARG A 134 -9.30 -4.89 22.54
C ARG A 134 -9.95 -6.18 22.09
N LYS A 135 -9.17 -7.26 22.04
CA LYS A 135 -9.63 -8.63 21.83
C LYS A 135 -9.75 -9.32 23.18
N ALA A 136 -10.93 -9.86 23.47
CA ALA A 136 -11.19 -10.63 24.68
C ALA A 136 -12.13 -11.79 24.33
N ASP A 137 -11.66 -13.02 24.50
CA ASP A 137 -12.36 -14.24 24.10
C ASP A 137 -12.87 -14.15 22.64
N ASN A 138 -14.18 -14.30 22.43
CA ASN A 138 -14.84 -14.18 21.14
C ASN A 138 -15.42 -12.77 20.85
N ARG A 139 -14.90 -11.72 21.50
CA ARG A 139 -15.36 -10.34 21.29
C ARG A 139 -14.21 -9.41 20.94
N ILE A 140 -14.51 -8.48 20.05
CA ILE A 140 -13.60 -7.38 19.70
C ILE A 140 -14.30 -6.07 19.97
N ARG A 141 -13.58 -5.18 20.65
CA ARG A 141 -13.92 -3.77 20.74
C ARG A 141 -12.92 -2.95 19.97
N ILE A 142 -13.40 -2.20 18.98
CA ILE A 142 -12.60 -1.26 18.21
C ILE A 142 -13.15 0.14 18.48
N THR A 143 -12.25 1.06 18.79
CA THR A 143 -12.58 2.50 18.80
C THR A 143 -11.75 3.14 17.70
N ALA A 144 -12.38 3.95 16.86
CA ALA A 144 -11.70 4.67 15.79
C ALA A 144 -12.17 6.13 15.80
N ARG A 145 -11.26 7.06 15.52
CA ARG A 145 -11.53 8.49 15.40
C ARG A 145 -10.77 9.07 14.22
N LEU A 146 -11.40 9.97 13.50
CA LEU A 146 -10.81 10.79 12.45
C LEU A 146 -10.53 12.18 13.02
N VAL A 147 -9.29 12.63 12.90
CA VAL A 147 -8.86 13.96 13.35
C VAL A 147 -8.16 14.71 12.23
N GLU A 148 -8.32 16.03 12.16
CA GLU A 148 -7.48 16.90 11.34
C GLU A 148 -6.13 17.09 12.03
N SER A 149 -5.03 16.87 11.32
CA SER A 149 -3.69 16.81 11.91
C SER A 149 -3.24 18.14 12.49
N ASP A 150 -3.47 19.25 11.80
CA ASP A 150 -2.99 20.58 12.20
C ASP A 150 -3.73 21.17 13.41
N THR A 151 -5.06 20.97 13.46
CA THR A 151 -5.91 21.56 14.51
C THR A 151 -6.21 20.59 15.65
N GLY A 152 -6.01 19.28 15.43
CA GLY A 152 -6.44 18.23 16.34
C GLY A 152 -7.97 18.07 16.42
N ALA A 153 -8.73 18.75 15.55
CA ALA A 153 -10.18 18.71 15.56
C ALA A 153 -10.68 17.30 15.23
N ALA A 154 -11.50 16.73 16.13
CA ALA A 154 -12.16 15.45 15.88
C ALA A 154 -13.34 15.65 14.92
N LEU A 155 -13.26 15.01 13.77
CA LEU A 155 -14.27 15.10 12.71
C LEU A 155 -15.28 13.95 12.82
N TRP A 156 -14.84 12.80 13.32
CA TRP A 156 -15.65 11.62 13.51
C TRP A 156 -15.04 10.73 14.59
N ALA A 157 -15.88 10.03 15.34
CA ALA A 157 -15.45 8.99 16.27
C ALA A 157 -16.56 7.98 16.47
N GLU A 158 -16.21 6.69 16.36
CA GLU A 158 -17.14 5.60 16.64
C GLU A 158 -16.49 4.48 17.45
N ARG A 159 -17.36 3.72 18.10
CA ARG A 159 -17.01 2.54 18.86
C ARG A 159 -17.83 1.36 18.37
N TYR A 160 -17.11 0.31 18.00
CA TYR A 160 -17.65 -0.96 17.58
C TYR A 160 -17.42 -1.98 18.67
N ASP A 161 -18.48 -2.69 19.03
CA ASP A 161 -18.44 -3.78 20.00
C ASP A 161 -19.20 -4.95 19.39
N ARG A 162 -18.46 -5.95 18.93
CA ARG A 162 -18.97 -7.05 18.11
C ARG A 162 -18.33 -8.38 18.50
N ARG A 163 -18.90 -9.47 18.00
CA ARG A 163 -18.25 -10.78 18.08
C ARG A 163 -17.05 -10.78 17.15
N PHE A 164 -16.06 -11.61 17.47
CA PHE A 164 -14.87 -11.76 16.63
C PHE A 164 -15.26 -12.15 15.20
N ASP A 165 -16.27 -13.04 15.10
CA ASP A 165 -16.94 -13.50 13.87
C ASP A 165 -17.40 -12.37 12.92
N ASP A 166 -17.71 -11.18 13.46
CA ASP A 166 -18.22 -10.03 12.68
C ASP A 166 -17.14 -8.99 12.34
N ILE A 167 -15.85 -9.29 12.55
CA ILE A 167 -14.76 -8.31 12.42
C ILE A 167 -14.71 -7.63 11.04
N PHE A 168 -15.01 -8.37 9.98
CA PHE A 168 -15.06 -7.83 8.63
C PHE A 168 -16.20 -6.82 8.43
N GLU A 169 -17.36 -7.05 9.05
CA GLU A 169 -18.44 -6.06 9.04
C GLU A 169 -18.05 -4.79 9.80
N VAL A 170 -17.29 -4.94 10.89
CA VAL A 170 -16.76 -3.80 11.64
C VAL A 170 -15.76 -3.01 10.80
N GLN A 171 -14.84 -3.68 10.12
CA GLN A 171 -13.87 -3.02 9.23
C GLN A 171 -14.56 -2.28 8.09
N ASP A 172 -15.56 -2.89 7.44
CA ASP A 172 -16.37 -2.22 6.41
C ASP A 172 -17.09 -1.00 6.97
N ALA A 173 -17.71 -1.13 8.14
CA ALA A 173 -18.40 -0.02 8.78
C ALA A 173 -17.43 1.12 9.11
N ILE A 174 -16.22 0.81 9.60
CA ILE A 174 -15.17 1.80 9.86
C ILE A 174 -14.75 2.48 8.57
N ALA A 175 -14.38 1.73 7.54
CA ALA A 175 -13.96 2.29 6.26
C ALA A 175 -15.07 3.17 5.67
N MET A 176 -16.31 2.66 5.60
CA MET A 176 -17.46 3.40 5.09
C MET A 176 -17.77 4.68 5.86
N SER A 177 -17.64 4.65 7.18
CA SER A 177 -17.89 5.82 8.03
C SER A 177 -16.77 6.85 7.89
N LEU A 178 -15.51 6.41 7.82
CA LEU A 178 -14.36 7.27 7.55
C LEU A 178 -14.49 7.96 6.20
N ILE A 179 -14.96 7.24 5.17
CA ILE A 179 -15.20 7.78 3.84
C ILE A 179 -16.27 8.86 3.87
N GLY A 180 -17.41 8.57 4.50
CA GLY A 180 -18.49 9.55 4.65
C GLY A 180 -18.05 10.82 5.40
N ALA A 181 -17.10 10.68 6.33
CA ALA A 181 -16.51 11.80 7.05
C ALA A 181 -15.45 12.58 6.24
N LEU A 182 -14.67 11.90 5.39
CA LEU A 182 -13.57 12.47 4.61
C LEU A 182 -14.01 13.11 3.29
N GLU A 183 -14.93 12.46 2.58
CA GLU A 183 -15.37 12.82 1.23
C GLU A 183 -16.91 12.75 1.15
N PRO A 184 -17.64 13.78 1.61
CA PRO A 184 -19.11 13.77 1.62
C PRO A 184 -19.74 13.69 0.22
N ASN A 185 -18.97 14.05 -0.82
CA ASN A 185 -19.40 14.06 -2.22
C ASN A 185 -19.06 12.76 -2.97
N LEU A 186 -18.52 11.74 -2.29
CA LEU A 186 -18.09 10.49 -2.93
C LEU A 186 -19.26 9.79 -3.62
N ARG A 187 -19.04 9.30 -4.85
CA ARG A 187 -20.12 8.67 -5.62
C ARG A 187 -20.42 7.28 -5.06
N LYS A 188 -21.69 6.86 -5.07
CA LYS A 188 -22.13 5.50 -4.64
C LYS A 188 -21.35 4.36 -5.31
N VAL A 189 -20.80 4.58 -6.51
CA VAL A 189 -19.99 3.60 -7.24
C VAL A 189 -18.60 3.44 -6.63
N GLU A 190 -18.00 4.51 -6.09
CA GLU A 190 -16.70 4.46 -5.40
C GLU A 190 -16.84 3.81 -4.02
N ILE A 191 -17.96 4.06 -3.34
CA ILE A 191 -18.38 3.36 -2.11
C ILE A 191 -18.49 1.83 -2.32
N GLY A 192 -19.02 1.40 -3.48
CA GLY A 192 -19.14 -0.01 -3.82
C GLY A 192 -17.80 -0.74 -4.02
N ARG A 193 -16.72 0.00 -4.34
CA ARG A 193 -15.37 -0.56 -4.55
C ARG A 193 -14.63 -0.91 -3.27
N VAL A 194 -15.10 -0.41 -2.11
CA VAL A 194 -14.49 -0.63 -0.80
C VAL A 194 -14.54 -2.12 -0.38
N ARG A 195 -15.54 -2.87 -0.86
CA ARG A 195 -15.73 -4.29 -0.50
C ARG A 195 -14.62 -5.18 -1.07
N ARG A 196 -13.84 -5.79 -0.18
CA ARG A 196 -12.75 -6.73 -0.48
C ARG A 196 -13.30 -8.15 -0.69
N GLU A 197 -12.62 -8.95 -1.52
CA GLU A 197 -12.71 -10.42 -1.45
C GLU A 197 -12.01 -10.86 -0.17
N ARG A 198 -12.80 -11.11 0.87
CA ARG A 198 -12.33 -11.47 2.20
C ARG A 198 -12.37 -12.98 2.39
N PRO A 199 -11.51 -13.52 3.27
CA PRO A 199 -11.70 -14.89 3.68
C PRO A 199 -13.03 -15.00 4.45
N ASN A 200 -13.79 -16.05 4.16
CA ASN A 200 -14.92 -16.49 4.96
C ASN A 200 -14.48 -17.04 6.32
N SER A 201 -13.20 -17.42 6.46
CA SER A 201 -12.61 -17.96 7.69
C SER A 201 -11.69 -16.97 8.40
N LEU A 202 -12.02 -16.64 9.65
CA LEU A 202 -11.17 -15.82 10.50
C LEU A 202 -9.91 -16.52 10.97
N ASP A 203 -9.97 -17.84 11.13
CA ASP A 203 -8.79 -18.64 11.43
C ASP A 203 -7.81 -18.59 10.25
N ALA A 204 -8.32 -18.63 9.00
CA ALA A 204 -7.48 -18.44 7.80
C ALA A 204 -6.87 -17.04 7.77
N TYR A 205 -7.63 -16.02 8.16
CA TYR A 205 -7.14 -14.64 8.26
C TYR A 205 -6.02 -14.49 9.29
N ASP A 206 -6.21 -15.00 10.53
CA ASP A 206 -5.21 -14.98 11.60
C ASP A 206 -3.89 -15.62 11.16
N LEU A 207 -3.98 -16.78 10.50
CA LEU A 207 -2.82 -17.51 9.98
C LEU A 207 -2.05 -16.70 8.93
N VAL A 208 -2.73 -15.98 8.04
CA VAL A 208 -2.09 -15.11 7.04
C VAL A 208 -1.37 -13.94 7.71
N LEU A 209 -1.99 -13.27 8.68
CA LEU A 209 -1.35 -12.14 9.37
C LEU A 209 -0.05 -12.56 10.08
N ARG A 210 -0.10 -13.71 10.77
CA ARG A 210 1.08 -14.29 11.42
C ARG A 210 2.18 -14.62 10.42
N ALA A 211 1.82 -15.18 9.27
CA ALA A 211 2.76 -15.49 8.20
C ALA A 211 3.43 -14.23 7.62
N ILE A 212 2.67 -13.16 7.37
CA ILE A 212 3.20 -11.89 6.87
C ILE A 212 4.25 -11.32 7.83
N SER A 213 4.02 -11.42 9.14
CA SER A 213 4.98 -10.98 10.16
C SER A 213 6.32 -11.73 10.04
N SER A 214 6.31 -13.06 9.87
CA SER A 214 7.52 -13.87 9.67
C SER A 214 8.26 -13.53 8.37
N MET A 215 7.55 -13.04 7.35
CA MET A 215 8.14 -12.72 6.04
C MET A 215 8.87 -11.37 5.96
N ARG A 216 8.88 -10.57 7.05
CA ARG A 216 9.46 -9.22 7.06
C ARG A 216 10.94 -9.19 6.67
N THR A 217 11.69 -10.26 6.94
CA THR A 217 13.11 -10.39 6.56
C THR A 217 13.33 -10.57 5.06
N THR A 218 12.33 -11.06 4.31
CA THR A 218 12.47 -11.44 2.89
C THR A 218 13.52 -12.55 2.64
N MET A 219 13.87 -13.33 3.67
CA MET A 219 14.87 -14.40 3.62
C MET A 219 14.26 -15.81 3.73
N PRO A 220 14.95 -16.88 3.27
CA PRO A 220 14.41 -18.25 3.26
C PRO A 220 13.95 -18.78 4.61
N THR A 221 14.58 -18.36 5.71
CA THR A 221 14.21 -18.76 7.08
C THR A 221 12.79 -18.31 7.42
N GLY A 222 12.48 -17.03 7.25
CA GLY A 222 11.13 -16.48 7.48
C GLY A 222 10.08 -17.07 6.53
N ALA A 223 10.45 -17.36 5.27
CA ALA A 223 9.58 -18.07 4.34
C ALA A 223 9.25 -19.49 4.84
N GLY A 224 10.23 -20.19 5.41
CA GLY A 224 10.04 -21.52 6.00
C GLY A 224 9.05 -21.53 7.17
N GLU A 225 9.07 -20.49 8.02
CA GLU A 225 8.12 -20.31 9.13
C GLU A 225 6.70 -19.97 8.64
N ALA A 226 6.60 -19.17 7.57
CA ALA A 226 5.32 -18.72 7.03
C ALA A 226 4.56 -19.80 6.24
N ILE A 227 5.26 -20.68 5.52
CA ILE A 227 4.64 -21.75 4.70
C ILE A 227 3.62 -22.60 5.45
N PRO A 228 3.90 -23.20 6.63
CA PRO A 228 2.92 -24.06 7.31
C PRO A 228 1.67 -23.29 7.75
N LEU A 229 1.81 -22.00 8.12
CA LEU A 229 0.68 -21.16 8.48
C LEU A 229 -0.21 -20.90 7.26
N LEU A 230 0.40 -20.55 6.13
CA LEU A 230 -0.30 -20.27 4.86
C LEU A 230 -0.96 -21.52 4.27
N GLN A 231 -0.32 -22.68 4.38
CA GLN A 231 -0.92 -23.96 3.97
C GLN A 231 -2.17 -24.26 4.79
N LYS A 232 -2.10 -24.10 6.11
CA LYS A 232 -3.27 -24.26 6.97
C LYS A 232 -4.38 -23.24 6.67
N ALA A 233 -4.02 -22.02 6.30
CA ALA A 233 -5.00 -21.02 5.84
C ALA A 233 -5.74 -21.48 4.57
N LEU A 234 -5.03 -22.10 3.62
CA LEU A 234 -5.62 -22.64 2.39
C LEU A 234 -6.38 -23.96 2.58
N GLU A 235 -6.08 -24.74 3.63
CA GLU A 235 -6.91 -25.88 4.04
C GLU A 235 -8.29 -25.43 4.53
N LEU A 236 -8.34 -24.30 5.24
CA LEU A 236 -9.58 -23.69 5.71
C LEU A 236 -10.32 -22.97 4.59
N GLU A 237 -9.58 -22.30 3.70
CA GLU A 237 -10.15 -21.53 2.60
C GLU A 237 -9.28 -21.59 1.33
N PRO A 238 -9.57 -22.55 0.43
CA PRO A 238 -8.74 -22.82 -0.74
C PRO A 238 -8.57 -21.64 -1.71
N ASP A 239 -9.57 -20.77 -1.81
CA ASP A 239 -9.60 -19.63 -2.73
C ASP A 239 -9.11 -18.32 -2.10
N TYR A 240 -8.53 -18.36 -0.89
CA TYR A 240 -8.07 -17.15 -0.21
C TYR A 240 -6.83 -16.55 -0.90
N SER A 241 -7.07 -15.54 -1.74
CA SER A 241 -6.07 -14.94 -2.62
C SER A 241 -4.86 -14.35 -1.91
N ALA A 242 -5.04 -13.75 -0.73
CA ALA A 242 -3.93 -13.24 0.07
C ALA A 242 -3.01 -14.38 0.54
N ALA A 243 -3.58 -15.49 1.01
CA ALA A 243 -2.80 -16.68 1.38
C ALA A 243 -2.07 -17.28 0.17
N GLN A 244 -2.74 -17.38 -0.99
CA GLN A 244 -2.13 -17.84 -2.24
C GLN A 244 -0.96 -16.93 -2.64
N ALA A 245 -1.13 -15.60 -2.65
CA ALA A 245 -0.09 -14.66 -3.04
C ALA A 245 1.12 -14.68 -2.09
N GLN A 246 0.89 -14.78 -0.77
CA GLN A 246 1.99 -14.88 0.19
C GLN A 246 2.70 -16.23 0.10
N LEU A 247 1.98 -17.32 -0.14
CA LEU A 247 2.59 -18.63 -0.33
C LEU A 247 3.44 -18.66 -1.60
N ALA A 248 2.96 -18.03 -2.68
CA ALA A 248 3.72 -17.82 -3.90
C ALA A 248 5.03 -17.07 -3.62
N ARG A 249 4.97 -16.01 -2.81
CA ARG A 249 6.15 -15.23 -2.40
C ARG A 249 7.11 -16.05 -1.54
N CYS A 250 6.64 -16.87 -0.60
CA CYS A 250 7.51 -17.77 0.17
C CYS A 250 8.29 -18.74 -0.73
N PHE A 251 7.61 -19.38 -1.67
CA PHE A 251 8.27 -20.29 -2.62
C PHE A 251 9.19 -19.55 -3.59
N GLN A 252 8.85 -18.32 -4.00
CA GLN A 252 9.74 -17.47 -4.79
C GLN A 252 11.01 -17.09 -4.04
N ILE A 253 10.91 -16.77 -2.74
CA ILE A 253 12.06 -16.50 -1.87
C ILE A 253 12.97 -17.74 -1.80
N ARG A 254 12.39 -18.92 -1.56
CA ARG A 254 13.14 -20.19 -1.54
C ARG A 254 13.76 -20.54 -2.89
N PHE A 255 13.07 -20.29 -4.00
CA PHE A 255 13.65 -20.47 -5.32
C PHE A 255 14.86 -19.54 -5.50
N SER A 256 14.66 -18.24 -5.28
CA SER A 256 15.66 -17.21 -5.63
C SER A 256 16.88 -17.19 -4.70
N ARG A 257 16.72 -17.61 -3.44
CA ARG A 257 17.74 -17.52 -2.38
C ARG A 257 17.95 -18.82 -1.59
N GLY A 258 17.29 -19.91 -1.97
CA GLY A 258 17.35 -21.21 -1.29
C GLY A 258 17.79 -22.35 -2.21
N GLY A 259 18.45 -22.03 -3.32
CA GLY A 259 19.11 -23.03 -4.18
C GLY A 259 18.47 -23.29 -5.54
N LEU A 260 17.63 -22.37 -6.07
CA LEU A 260 17.07 -22.43 -7.42
C LEU A 260 16.29 -23.73 -7.71
N SER A 261 15.63 -24.29 -6.69
CA SER A 261 14.80 -25.49 -6.82
C SER A 261 13.66 -25.26 -7.81
N GLU A 262 13.64 -26.06 -8.89
CA GLU A 262 12.57 -26.02 -9.89
C GLU A 262 11.20 -26.35 -9.28
N ALA A 263 11.16 -27.21 -8.26
CA ALA A 263 9.92 -27.51 -7.54
C ALA A 263 9.39 -26.28 -6.78
N ASP A 264 10.28 -25.49 -6.17
CA ASP A 264 9.90 -24.24 -5.51
C ASP A 264 9.45 -23.20 -6.56
N ARG A 265 10.14 -23.11 -7.70
CA ARG A 265 9.74 -22.23 -8.83
C ARG A 265 8.33 -22.56 -9.33
N ALA A 266 8.09 -23.82 -9.67
CA ALA A 266 6.80 -24.28 -10.18
C ALA A 266 5.66 -24.05 -9.17
N THR A 267 5.94 -24.28 -7.88
CA THR A 267 4.97 -24.03 -6.80
C THR A 267 4.68 -22.53 -6.64
N ALA A 268 5.71 -21.68 -6.72
CA ALA A 268 5.56 -20.23 -6.67
C ALA A 268 4.65 -19.72 -7.79
N VAL A 269 4.93 -20.13 -9.04
CA VAL A 269 4.14 -19.75 -10.22
C VAL A 269 2.69 -20.22 -10.08
N ARG A 270 2.46 -21.48 -9.66
CA ARG A 270 1.11 -22.03 -9.49
C ARG A 270 0.26 -21.19 -8.53
N TYR A 271 0.81 -20.82 -7.37
CA TYR A 271 0.07 -20.03 -6.39
C TYR A 271 -0.09 -18.57 -6.83
N ALA A 272 0.91 -17.99 -7.50
CA ALA A 272 0.78 -16.62 -8.03
C ALA A 272 -0.35 -16.54 -9.07
N ARG A 273 -0.40 -17.48 -10.02
CA ARG A 273 -1.48 -17.58 -11.02
C ARG A 273 -2.84 -17.89 -10.40
N ALA A 274 -2.88 -18.60 -9.27
CA ALA A 274 -4.13 -18.78 -8.52
C ALA A 274 -4.62 -17.46 -7.92
N ALA A 275 -3.72 -16.70 -7.27
CA ALA A 275 -4.05 -15.42 -6.66
C ALA A 275 -4.57 -14.39 -7.68
N THR A 276 -4.15 -14.47 -8.95
CA THR A 276 -4.65 -13.58 -10.02
C THR A 276 -6.12 -13.78 -10.38
N ARG A 277 -6.79 -14.81 -9.88
CA ARG A 277 -8.25 -14.98 -10.07
C ARG A 277 -9.07 -13.99 -9.24
N SER A 278 -8.47 -13.40 -8.21
CA SER A 278 -9.07 -12.39 -7.34
C SER A 278 -8.97 -10.97 -7.88
N ASP A 279 -9.83 -10.07 -7.41
CA ASP A 279 -9.75 -8.61 -7.58
C ASP A 279 -9.08 -7.92 -6.36
N ASP A 280 -8.30 -8.66 -5.57
CA ASP A 280 -7.51 -8.10 -4.48
C ASP A 280 -6.21 -7.45 -5.03
N ALA A 281 -6.16 -6.12 -5.04
CA ALA A 281 -5.01 -5.37 -5.56
C ALA A 281 -3.67 -5.71 -4.88
N THR A 282 -3.67 -5.99 -3.57
CA THR A 282 -2.45 -6.38 -2.85
C THR A 282 -2.00 -7.78 -3.25
N ALA A 283 -2.94 -8.73 -3.35
CA ALA A 283 -2.66 -10.08 -3.82
C ALA A 283 -2.17 -10.09 -5.27
N LEU A 284 -2.80 -9.30 -6.14
CA LEU A 284 -2.38 -9.11 -7.54
C LEU A 284 -0.97 -8.49 -7.62
N GLY A 285 -0.69 -7.43 -6.85
CA GLY A 285 0.63 -6.80 -6.80
C GLY A 285 1.73 -7.74 -6.31
N ALA A 286 1.45 -8.61 -5.34
CA ALA A 286 2.38 -9.64 -4.89
C ALA A 286 2.54 -10.78 -5.93
N ALA A 287 1.44 -11.23 -6.53
CA ALA A 287 1.44 -12.28 -7.56
C ALA A 287 2.19 -11.84 -8.82
N GLY A 288 1.98 -10.60 -9.28
CA GLY A 288 2.68 -10.04 -10.43
C GLY A 288 4.21 -10.07 -10.25
N LEU A 289 4.69 -9.76 -9.05
CA LEU A 289 6.13 -9.86 -8.75
C LEU A 289 6.63 -11.30 -8.87
N VAL A 290 5.90 -12.26 -8.32
CA VAL A 290 6.28 -13.68 -8.37
C VAL A 290 6.25 -14.21 -9.80
N ILE A 291 5.24 -13.86 -10.60
CA ILE A 291 5.17 -14.18 -12.03
C ILE A 291 6.40 -13.59 -12.73
N TRP A 292 6.72 -12.32 -12.48
CA TRP A 292 7.86 -11.68 -13.12
C TRP A 292 9.19 -12.39 -12.81
N PHE A 293 9.42 -12.78 -11.56
CA PHE A 293 10.64 -13.49 -11.15
C PHE A 293 10.70 -14.93 -11.70
N ALA A 294 9.63 -15.70 -11.49
CA ALA A 294 9.67 -17.16 -11.54
C ALA A 294 9.00 -17.77 -12.76
N ASP A 295 8.11 -17.05 -13.44
CA ASP A 295 7.42 -17.53 -14.65
C ASP A 295 8.30 -17.26 -15.89
N PRO A 296 8.49 -18.23 -16.82
CA PRO A 296 9.17 -17.98 -18.07
C PRO A 296 8.38 -16.98 -18.93
N ASP A 297 7.04 -17.01 -18.84
CA ASP A 297 6.13 -16.08 -19.51
C ASP A 297 5.87 -14.85 -18.61
N PHE A 298 6.95 -14.18 -18.22
CA PHE A 298 6.93 -13.09 -17.25
C PHE A 298 6.16 -11.84 -17.71
N SER A 299 5.86 -11.71 -19.01
CA SER A 299 5.18 -10.54 -19.59
C SER A 299 3.79 -10.30 -18.99
N ASP A 300 3.11 -11.37 -18.59
CA ASP A 300 1.78 -11.28 -17.97
C ASP A 300 1.80 -10.51 -16.64
N ALA A 301 2.95 -10.43 -15.98
CA ALA A 301 3.09 -9.68 -14.73
C ALA A 301 2.68 -8.20 -14.88
N PHE A 302 2.97 -7.58 -16.03
CA PHE A 302 2.65 -6.16 -16.26
C PHE A 302 1.15 -5.92 -16.38
N GLU A 303 0.42 -6.85 -16.98
CA GLU A 303 -1.05 -6.81 -17.01
C GLU A 303 -1.65 -7.02 -15.62
N VAL A 304 -1.05 -7.91 -14.82
CA VAL A 304 -1.44 -8.13 -13.42
C VAL A 304 -1.21 -6.87 -12.58
N PHE A 305 -0.06 -6.19 -12.73
CA PHE A 305 0.21 -4.91 -12.07
C PHE A 305 -0.77 -3.82 -12.51
N ARG A 306 -1.03 -3.71 -13.82
CA ARG A 306 -1.98 -2.74 -14.37
C ARG A 306 -3.38 -2.94 -13.80
N ARG A 307 -3.84 -4.19 -13.64
CA ARG A 307 -5.12 -4.51 -12.99
C ARG A 307 -5.10 -4.17 -11.50
N ALA A 308 -4.02 -4.48 -10.78
CA ALA A 308 -3.90 -4.11 -9.37
C ALA A 308 -4.03 -2.60 -9.16
N LEU A 309 -3.35 -1.81 -9.98
CA LEU A 309 -3.35 -0.34 -9.91
C LEU A 309 -4.65 0.29 -10.43
N SER A 310 -5.37 -0.36 -11.36
CA SER A 310 -6.70 0.09 -11.76
C SER A 310 -7.75 -0.14 -10.67
N ILE A 311 -7.57 -1.17 -9.83
CA ILE A 311 -8.41 -1.47 -8.66
C ILE A 311 -8.07 -0.54 -7.49
N SER A 312 -6.78 -0.38 -7.18
CA SER A 312 -6.28 0.47 -6.10
C SER A 312 -5.04 1.27 -6.56
N PRO A 313 -5.24 2.53 -7.00
CA PRO A 313 -4.15 3.37 -7.49
C PRO A 313 -3.07 3.68 -6.44
N SER A 314 -3.44 3.68 -5.15
CA SER A 314 -2.53 3.92 -4.02
C SER A 314 -2.03 2.62 -3.36
N ASN A 315 -2.07 1.49 -4.07
CA ASN A 315 -1.58 0.23 -3.51
C ASN A 315 -0.05 0.17 -3.57
N VAL A 316 0.61 0.36 -2.42
CA VAL A 316 2.08 0.43 -2.31
C VAL A 316 2.77 -0.86 -2.77
N VAL A 317 2.17 -2.03 -2.51
CA VAL A 317 2.72 -3.32 -2.95
C VAL A 317 2.74 -3.41 -4.48
N ALA A 318 1.64 -3.05 -5.13
CA ALA A 318 1.56 -3.03 -6.59
C ALA A 318 2.49 -1.96 -7.20
N LEU A 319 2.50 -0.73 -6.66
CA LEU A 319 3.36 0.36 -7.13
C LEU A 319 4.84 -0.02 -7.05
N GLY A 320 5.31 -0.44 -5.87
CA GLY A 320 6.72 -0.81 -5.66
C GLY A 320 7.15 -2.01 -6.49
N ASN A 321 6.36 -3.09 -6.49
CA ASN A 321 6.71 -4.30 -7.24
C ASN A 321 6.71 -4.06 -8.76
N SER A 322 5.76 -3.25 -9.27
CA SER A 322 5.73 -2.85 -10.68
C SER A 322 6.95 -1.98 -11.02
N ALA A 323 7.27 -0.98 -10.19
CA ALA A 323 8.46 -0.15 -10.38
C ALA A 323 9.74 -0.99 -10.46
N PHE A 324 9.89 -1.97 -9.56
CA PHE A 324 11.03 -2.88 -9.54
C PHE A 324 11.12 -3.72 -10.83
N ALA A 325 10.01 -4.27 -11.30
CA ALA A 325 9.97 -5.01 -12.56
C ALA A 325 10.35 -4.13 -13.76
N HIS A 326 9.78 -2.91 -13.86
CA HIS A 326 10.11 -1.95 -14.92
C HIS A 326 11.60 -1.54 -14.90
N ALA A 327 12.19 -1.38 -13.71
CA ALA A 327 13.60 -1.04 -13.56
C ALA A 327 14.52 -2.09 -14.20
N PHE A 328 14.25 -3.38 -13.97
CA PHE A 328 14.99 -4.49 -14.57
C PHE A 328 14.66 -4.74 -16.04
N MET A 329 13.55 -4.19 -16.55
CA MET A 329 13.27 -4.14 -17.99
C MET A 329 13.97 -2.98 -18.70
N GLY A 330 14.57 -2.04 -17.96
CA GLY A 330 15.19 -0.84 -18.52
C GLY A 330 14.20 0.27 -18.87
N ASP A 331 12.92 0.09 -18.49
CA ASP A 331 11.89 1.12 -18.65
C ASP A 331 12.01 2.15 -17.52
N ARG A 332 12.97 3.06 -17.71
CA ARG A 332 13.33 4.07 -16.74
C ARG A 332 12.17 4.99 -16.38
N GLN A 333 11.32 5.35 -17.33
CA GLN A 333 10.24 6.30 -17.09
C GLN A 333 9.22 5.69 -16.14
N SER A 334 8.66 4.54 -16.49
CA SER A 334 7.66 3.86 -15.66
C SER A 334 8.23 3.49 -14.29
N ALA A 335 9.49 3.02 -14.23
CA ALA A 335 10.13 2.64 -12.97
C ALA A 335 10.20 3.82 -11.98
N LEU A 336 10.63 5.00 -12.43
CA LEU A 336 10.75 6.17 -11.56
C LEU A 336 9.39 6.78 -11.20
N GLU A 337 8.46 6.87 -12.15
CA GLU A 337 7.12 7.39 -11.88
C GLU A 337 6.40 6.53 -10.82
N LEU A 338 6.44 5.20 -10.96
CA LEU A 338 5.83 4.27 -10.01
C LEU A 338 6.55 4.26 -8.65
N ALA A 339 7.88 4.27 -8.64
CA ALA A 339 8.65 4.31 -7.39
C ALA A 339 8.42 5.60 -6.61
N GLN A 340 8.41 6.75 -7.31
CA GLN A 340 8.15 8.06 -6.70
C GLN A 340 6.72 8.11 -6.14
N HIS A 341 5.74 7.61 -6.90
CA HIS A 341 4.37 7.52 -6.40
C HIS A 341 4.26 6.60 -5.16
N ALA A 342 4.97 5.46 -5.14
CA ALA A 342 5.02 4.60 -3.96
C ALA A 342 5.58 5.32 -2.72
N LEU A 343 6.63 6.15 -2.89
CA LEU A 343 7.22 6.94 -1.81
C LEU A 343 6.33 8.11 -1.36
N GLU A 344 5.54 8.69 -2.26
CA GLU A 344 4.54 9.70 -1.91
C GLU A 344 3.38 9.10 -1.11
N VAL A 345 2.93 7.92 -1.50
CA VAL A 345 1.87 7.16 -0.81
C VAL A 345 2.39 6.57 0.50
N SER A 346 3.66 6.17 0.61
CA SER A 346 4.20 5.57 1.82
C SER A 346 5.66 5.99 2.06
N PRO A 347 5.88 7.15 2.70
CA PRO A 347 7.21 7.77 2.81
C PRO A 347 8.21 7.00 3.67
N PHE A 348 7.76 6.00 4.44
CA PHE A 348 8.61 5.09 5.23
C PHE A 348 8.52 3.62 4.77
N ASP A 349 7.70 3.27 3.76
CA ASP A 349 7.76 1.97 3.07
C ASP A 349 8.66 2.07 1.84
N THR A 350 9.95 2.24 2.10
CA THR A 350 10.84 2.75 1.07
C THR A 350 11.68 1.66 0.40
N LEU A 351 11.64 0.43 0.90
CA LEU A 351 12.53 -0.66 0.48
C LEU A 351 12.46 -0.95 -1.02
N ILE A 352 11.29 -1.38 -1.51
CA ILE A 352 11.15 -1.81 -2.91
C ILE A 352 11.28 -0.62 -3.86
N ALA A 353 10.70 0.52 -3.52
CA ALA A 353 10.76 1.74 -4.32
C ALA A 353 12.20 2.24 -4.49
N HIS A 354 12.99 2.28 -3.41
CA HIS A 354 14.39 2.67 -3.52
C HIS A 354 15.26 1.62 -4.22
N MET A 355 14.97 0.33 -4.11
CA MET A 355 15.65 -0.67 -4.96
C MET A 355 15.35 -0.44 -6.44
N ALA A 356 14.11 -0.13 -6.80
CA ALA A 356 13.74 0.20 -8.18
C ALA A 356 14.53 1.42 -8.68
N ILE A 357 14.55 2.52 -7.90
CA ILE A 357 15.34 3.71 -8.21
C ILE A 357 16.82 3.35 -8.35
N ALA A 358 17.40 2.58 -7.43
CA ALA A 358 18.81 2.20 -7.48
C ALA A 358 19.15 1.45 -8.78
N VAL A 359 18.34 0.46 -9.18
CA VAL A 359 18.54 -0.28 -10.44
C VAL A 359 18.40 0.64 -11.65
N THR A 360 17.39 1.51 -11.66
CA THR A 360 17.16 2.46 -12.75
C THR A 360 18.28 3.48 -12.91
N GLU A 361 18.87 3.93 -11.81
CA GLU A 361 20.00 4.87 -11.81
C GLU A 361 21.32 4.18 -12.15
N LEU A 362 21.53 2.93 -11.70
CA LEU A 362 22.66 2.10 -12.16
C LEU A 362 22.63 1.94 -13.68
N TYR A 363 21.47 1.60 -14.26
CA TYR A 363 21.32 1.45 -15.70
C TYR A 363 21.58 2.76 -16.47
N ALA A 364 21.23 3.91 -15.87
CA ALA A 364 21.48 5.22 -16.46
C ALA A 364 22.89 5.79 -16.19
N ASN A 365 23.79 5.00 -15.59
CA ASN A 365 25.13 5.44 -15.17
C ASN A 365 25.14 6.63 -14.20
N ARG A 366 24.06 6.80 -13.42
CA ARG A 366 23.93 7.81 -12.35
C ARG A 366 24.27 7.17 -11.00
N PHE A 367 25.56 6.90 -10.81
CA PHE A 367 26.02 6.04 -9.71
C PHE A 367 25.88 6.67 -8.32
N ASP A 368 25.98 8.00 -8.21
CA ASP A 368 25.74 8.71 -6.94
C ASP A 368 24.27 8.62 -6.50
N GLU A 369 23.33 8.80 -7.41
CA GLU A 369 21.90 8.64 -7.17
C GLU A 369 21.56 7.18 -6.85
N ALA A 370 22.16 6.24 -7.59
CA ALA A 370 22.01 4.82 -7.31
C ALA A 370 22.50 4.45 -5.90
N LEU A 371 23.66 4.97 -5.49
CA LEU A 371 24.20 4.73 -4.16
C LEU A 371 23.29 5.30 -3.07
N LYS A 372 22.78 6.52 -3.25
CA LYS A 372 21.83 7.14 -2.30
C LYS A 372 20.56 6.29 -2.17
N ALA A 373 19.99 5.84 -3.28
CA ALA A 373 18.79 5.00 -3.26
C ALA A 373 19.08 3.63 -2.63
N ALA A 374 20.18 2.97 -2.98
CA ALA A 374 20.56 1.69 -2.38
C ALA A 374 20.77 1.81 -0.86
N ALA A 375 21.40 2.90 -0.38
CA ALA A 375 21.56 3.16 1.05
C ALA A 375 20.21 3.31 1.76
N ARG A 376 19.24 4.00 1.16
CA ARG A 376 17.88 4.10 1.72
C ARG A 376 17.16 2.74 1.77
N ALA A 377 17.35 1.89 0.75
CA ALA A 377 16.83 0.53 0.77
C ALA A 377 17.48 -0.32 1.88
N VAL A 378 18.79 -0.16 2.12
CA VAL A 378 19.49 -0.79 3.25
C VAL A 378 18.96 -0.30 4.58
N GLU A 379 18.75 1.01 4.76
CA GLU A 379 18.14 1.57 5.97
C GLU A 379 16.75 0.98 6.25
N ALA A 380 15.94 0.77 5.20
CA ALA A 380 14.61 0.21 5.32
C ALA A 380 14.60 -1.28 5.73
N ASN A 381 15.56 -2.07 5.26
CA ASN A 381 15.73 -3.46 5.67
C ASN A 381 17.19 -3.91 5.64
N PRO A 382 17.94 -3.73 6.74
CA PRO A 382 19.35 -4.10 6.81
C PRO A 382 19.61 -5.60 6.70
N SER A 383 18.61 -6.44 6.98
CA SER A 383 18.70 -7.90 6.97
C SER A 383 18.46 -8.52 5.58
N PHE A 384 18.14 -7.71 4.57
CA PHE A 384 17.93 -8.17 3.21
C PHE A 384 19.19 -7.97 2.36
N SER A 385 19.69 -9.02 1.72
CA SER A 385 20.97 -9.00 0.99
C SER A 385 20.96 -8.14 -0.28
N VAL A 386 19.85 -8.06 -1.01
CA VAL A 386 19.79 -7.43 -2.35
C VAL A 386 20.10 -5.91 -2.34
N PRO A 387 19.58 -5.09 -1.40
CA PRO A 387 19.99 -3.69 -1.27
C PRO A 387 21.51 -3.51 -1.13
N HIS A 388 22.19 -4.37 -0.36
CA HIS A 388 23.66 -4.35 -0.21
C HIS A 388 24.38 -4.72 -1.51
N VAL A 389 23.80 -5.60 -2.34
CA VAL A 389 24.31 -5.91 -3.68
C VAL A 389 24.29 -4.67 -4.57
N LEU A 390 23.15 -3.98 -4.62
CA LEU A 390 22.99 -2.74 -5.41
C LEU A 390 23.95 -1.64 -4.91
N GLN A 391 24.10 -1.52 -3.59
CA GLN A 391 25.03 -0.58 -2.96
C GLN A 391 26.48 -0.90 -3.35
N THR A 392 26.88 -2.17 -3.32
CA THR A 392 28.21 -2.64 -3.72
C THR A 392 28.50 -2.26 -5.18
N ILE A 393 27.57 -2.55 -6.08
CA ILE A 393 27.72 -2.25 -7.52
C ILE A 393 27.91 -0.74 -7.74
N ALA A 394 27.10 0.10 -7.07
CA ALA A 394 27.23 1.54 -7.17
C ALA A 394 28.59 2.04 -6.64
N LEU A 395 29.06 1.49 -5.52
CA LEU A 395 30.36 1.84 -4.93
C LEU A 395 31.53 1.45 -5.83
N VAL A 396 31.49 0.28 -6.47
CA VAL A 396 32.51 -0.13 -7.46
C VAL A 396 32.56 0.86 -8.62
N ARG A 397 31.40 1.23 -9.18
CA ARG A 397 31.30 2.17 -10.30
C ARG A 397 31.78 3.59 -9.95
N LEU A 398 31.71 3.97 -8.67
CA LEU A 398 32.27 5.21 -8.13
C LEU A 398 33.76 5.12 -7.76
N GLY A 399 34.39 3.94 -7.89
CA GLY A 399 35.78 3.71 -7.46
C GLY A 399 35.97 3.67 -5.93
N ARG A 400 34.90 3.58 -5.15
CA ARG A 400 34.92 3.53 -3.68
C ARG A 400 35.12 2.09 -3.19
N ILE A 401 36.26 1.51 -3.55
CA ILE A 401 36.51 0.05 -3.45
C ILE A 401 36.45 -0.48 -2.01
N GLU A 402 37.03 0.22 -1.02
CA GLU A 402 36.99 -0.23 0.37
C GLU A 402 35.56 -0.31 0.94
N GLU A 403 34.73 0.67 0.61
CA GLU A 403 33.32 0.66 1.00
C GLU A 403 32.55 -0.44 0.25
N ALA A 404 32.87 -0.67 -1.02
CA ALA A 404 32.29 -1.77 -1.79
C ALA A 404 32.63 -3.13 -1.18
N ARG A 405 33.88 -3.34 -0.71
CA ARG A 405 34.30 -4.56 -0.01
C ARG A 405 33.49 -4.78 1.28
N SER A 406 33.28 -3.72 2.07
CA SER A 406 32.48 -3.81 3.29
C SER A 406 31.00 -4.16 3.00
N ALA A 407 30.41 -3.54 1.97
CA ALA A 407 29.05 -3.86 1.54
C ALA A 407 28.94 -5.30 1.01
N ALA A 408 29.92 -5.76 0.22
CA ALA A 408 29.97 -7.13 -0.28
C ALA A 408 30.11 -8.17 0.85
N GLU A 409 30.90 -7.87 1.89
CA GLU A 409 31.01 -8.71 3.08
C GLU A 409 29.66 -8.83 3.81
N ARG A 410 28.85 -7.75 3.84
CA ARG A 410 27.48 -7.82 4.35
C ARG A 410 26.60 -8.74 3.52
N VAL A 411 26.73 -8.73 2.19
CA VAL A 411 26.03 -9.69 1.32
C VAL A 411 26.42 -11.13 1.70
N SER A 412 27.71 -11.44 1.80
CA SER A 412 28.18 -12.79 2.14
C SER A 412 27.74 -13.27 3.52
N ASN A 413 27.65 -12.36 4.50
CA ASN A 413 27.17 -12.69 5.84
C ASN A 413 25.65 -12.97 5.88
N LEU A 414 24.86 -12.25 5.08
CA LEU A 414 23.40 -12.39 5.03
C LEU A 414 22.95 -13.54 4.12
N ASP A 415 23.63 -13.72 2.98
CA ASP A 415 23.35 -14.73 1.98
C ASP A 415 24.67 -15.35 1.50
N PRO A 416 25.19 -16.37 2.23
CA PRO A 416 26.43 -17.05 1.88
C PRO A 416 26.40 -17.77 0.53
N THR A 417 25.20 -17.96 -0.04
CA THR A 417 25.00 -18.64 -1.32
C THR A 417 24.90 -17.67 -2.50
N PHE A 418 24.93 -16.36 -2.23
CA PHE A 418 24.78 -15.34 -3.24
C PHE A 418 25.92 -15.35 -4.26
N THR A 419 25.57 -15.38 -5.54
CA THR A 419 26.48 -15.13 -6.65
C THR A 419 25.75 -14.40 -7.78
N MET A 420 26.48 -13.66 -8.63
CA MET A 420 25.88 -13.03 -9.81
C MET A 420 25.20 -14.03 -10.76
N PRO A 421 25.78 -15.22 -11.06
CA PRO A 421 25.08 -16.26 -11.81
C PRO A 421 23.76 -16.69 -11.18
N VAL A 422 23.70 -16.90 -9.86
CA VAL A 422 22.46 -17.28 -9.17
C VAL A 422 21.41 -16.17 -9.29
N TRP A 423 21.81 -14.91 -9.06
CA TRP A 423 20.88 -13.79 -9.18
C TRP A 423 20.36 -13.62 -10.61
N SER A 424 21.22 -13.83 -11.61
CA SER A 424 20.89 -13.69 -13.03
C SER A 424 19.70 -14.55 -13.46
N VAL A 425 19.54 -15.76 -12.89
CA VAL A 425 18.41 -16.66 -13.21
C VAL A 425 17.06 -15.99 -12.95
N THR A 426 17.00 -15.10 -11.96
CA THR A 426 15.75 -14.49 -11.50
C THR A 426 15.47 -13.11 -12.10
N VAL A 427 16.52 -12.32 -12.38
CA VAL A 427 16.37 -10.90 -12.78
C VAL A 427 16.98 -10.51 -14.12
N ARG A 428 17.75 -11.38 -14.79
CA ARG A 428 18.36 -11.09 -16.10
C ARG A 428 17.34 -11.18 -17.24
N LYS A 429 16.24 -10.42 -17.14
CA LYS A 429 15.18 -10.32 -18.17
C LYS A 429 15.61 -9.39 -19.31
N ASN A 430 16.31 -8.30 -18.98
CA ASN A 430 16.99 -7.44 -19.94
C ASN A 430 18.53 -7.49 -19.69
N PRO A 431 19.30 -8.16 -20.56
CA PRO A 431 20.76 -8.22 -20.45
C PRO A 431 21.44 -6.85 -20.42
N ALA A 432 20.91 -5.84 -21.12
CA ALA A 432 21.48 -4.50 -21.15
C ALA A 432 21.43 -3.80 -19.78
N VAL A 433 20.49 -4.20 -18.91
CA VAL A 433 20.40 -3.70 -17.54
C VAL A 433 21.30 -4.52 -16.61
N PHE A 434 21.25 -5.84 -16.70
CA PHE A 434 21.89 -6.73 -15.74
C PHE A 434 23.41 -6.92 -15.97
N ASP A 435 23.85 -7.05 -17.21
CA ASP A 435 25.24 -7.41 -17.51
C ASP A 435 26.26 -6.37 -17.01
N PRO A 436 26.01 -5.04 -17.12
CA PRO A 436 26.87 -4.03 -16.53
C PRO A 436 26.97 -4.13 -15.00
N MET A 437 25.89 -4.53 -14.32
CA MET A 437 25.89 -4.76 -12.87
C MET A 437 26.73 -5.98 -12.49
N ALA A 438 26.57 -7.09 -13.22
CA ALA A 438 27.34 -8.31 -13.00
C ALA A 438 28.84 -8.12 -13.28
N GLN A 439 29.18 -7.28 -14.27
CA GLN A 439 30.56 -6.89 -14.54
C GLN A 439 31.16 -6.10 -13.37
N ALA A 440 30.42 -5.12 -12.82
CA ALA A 440 30.87 -4.33 -11.67
C ALA A 440 31.21 -5.22 -10.46
N TRP A 441 30.32 -6.17 -10.19
CA TRP A 441 30.53 -7.11 -9.10
C TRP A 441 31.79 -7.97 -9.30
N SER A 442 32.02 -8.42 -10.53
CA SER A 442 33.21 -9.21 -10.88
C SER A 442 34.51 -8.40 -10.78
N GLU A 443 34.47 -7.10 -11.08
CA GLU A 443 35.63 -6.20 -10.96
C GLU A 443 36.10 -6.06 -9.51
N LEU A 444 35.18 -6.04 -8.54
CA LEU A 444 35.52 -5.99 -7.11
C LEU A 444 36.41 -7.16 -6.68
N ALA A 445 36.16 -8.35 -7.22
CA ALA A 445 36.95 -9.55 -6.93
C ALA A 445 38.37 -9.49 -7.53
N ASN A 446 38.60 -8.63 -8.53
CA ASN A 446 39.88 -8.47 -9.22
C ASN A 446 40.69 -7.28 -8.69
N CYS A 447 40.08 -6.39 -7.92
CA CYS A 447 40.78 -5.34 -7.21
C CYS A 447 41.46 -5.96 -5.98
N SER A 448 42.75 -6.30 -6.09
CA SER A 448 43.63 -6.74 -4.99
C SER A 448 44.10 -5.56 -4.17
#